data_AF-A0A538UBV8-F1
#
_entry.id   AF-A0A538UBV8-F1
#
_cell.length_a   1.000
_cell.length_b   1.000
_cell.length_c   1.000
_cell.angle_alpha   90.00
_cell.angle_beta   90.00
_cell.angle_gamma   90.00
#
_symmetry.space_group_name_H-M   'P 1'
#
loop_
_entity.id
_entity.type
_entity.pdbx_description
1 polymer ?
#
loop_
_entity_poly.entity_id
_entity_poly.type
_entity_poly.pdbx_seq_one_letter_code
_entity_poly.pdbx_strand_id
1 'polypeptide(L)'
;MNAVHCWWEGLPNERFWLVVSRFENGKDVLEVPDEDRNDVASWVSDLVAYLPPRDVIFHYHPTSHAIVSWAKPRGRAERREPGWSLTGMHDRSAARPRWVLKVKDRRPLAPAVTAAEIASIQWELFPALRALEDKVGDPLYYPFAMGSPDETHTLPGRVFKLPALFVERFPVLAAVASETRAPKAARAARHRASSWWTALDDLLEPRTKAARRAG
;
A
#
# COMPACT_ATOMS: atom_id res chain seq x y z
N MET A 1 -20.29 -6.53 -10.40
CA MET A 1 -19.00 -6.33 -9.70
C MET A 1 -18.45 -5.03 -10.23
N ASN A 2 -18.22 -4.03 -9.37
CA ASN A 2 -17.50 -2.84 -9.81
C ASN A 2 -16.03 -3.26 -9.97
N ALA A 3 -15.46 -3.03 -11.14
CA ALA A 3 -14.07 -3.38 -11.39
C ALA A 3 -13.16 -2.53 -10.48
N VAL A 4 -12.18 -3.17 -9.84
CA VAL A 4 -11.12 -2.45 -9.11
C VAL A 4 -10.27 -1.68 -10.11
N HIS A 5 -10.00 -0.42 -9.80
CA HIS A 5 -9.17 0.47 -10.61
C HIS A 5 -7.69 0.18 -10.36
N CYS A 6 -7.12 -0.80 -11.08
CA CYS A 6 -5.74 -1.25 -10.90
C CYS A 6 -4.67 -0.30 -11.49
N TRP A 7 -4.70 0.99 -11.15
CA TRP A 7 -3.82 2.02 -11.71
C TRP A 7 -2.31 1.76 -11.52
N TRP A 8 -1.95 0.92 -10.57
CA TRP A 8 -0.57 0.50 -10.29
C TRP A 8 -0.04 -0.56 -11.26
N GLU A 9 -0.90 -1.18 -12.08
CA GLU A 9 -0.47 -2.20 -13.02
C GLU A 9 0.52 -1.61 -14.05
N GLY A 10 1.65 -2.31 -14.25
CA GLY A 10 2.72 -1.85 -15.13
C GLY A 10 3.64 -0.79 -14.52
N LEU A 11 3.36 -0.28 -13.32
CA LEU A 11 4.20 0.69 -12.61
C LEU A 11 5.08 -0.02 -11.57
N PRO A 12 6.38 -0.31 -11.85
CA PRO A 12 7.21 -1.15 -10.99
C PRO A 12 7.54 -0.53 -9.62
N ASN A 13 7.39 0.79 -9.48
CA ASN A 13 7.59 1.50 -8.23
C ASN A 13 6.30 1.50 -7.36
N GLU A 14 5.13 1.19 -7.94
CA GLU A 14 3.85 1.19 -7.23
C GLU A 14 3.55 -0.17 -6.62
N ARG A 15 4.37 -0.55 -5.65
CA ARG A 15 4.41 -1.89 -5.04
C ARG A 15 4.17 -1.89 -3.53
N PHE A 16 3.57 -0.82 -3.03
CA PHE A 16 3.34 -0.63 -1.60
C PHE A 16 1.85 -0.63 -1.27
N TRP A 17 1.54 -1.20 -0.12
CA TRP A 17 0.20 -1.36 0.41
C TRP A 17 0.20 -1.00 1.89
N LEU A 18 -0.91 -0.44 2.37
CA LEU A 18 -1.13 -0.22 3.79
C LEU A 18 -2.22 -1.18 4.27
N VAL A 19 -1.96 -1.85 5.38
CA VAL A 19 -2.91 -2.72 6.06
C VAL A 19 -3.17 -2.22 7.47
N VAL A 20 -4.42 -1.90 7.76
CA VAL A 20 -4.88 -1.50 9.09
C VAL A 20 -5.07 -2.77 9.94
N SER A 21 -4.09 -3.04 10.78
CA SER A 21 -4.03 -4.27 11.58
C SER A 21 -4.61 -4.00 12.97
N ARG A 22 -5.80 -4.54 13.25
CA ARG A 22 -6.43 -4.47 14.59
C ARG A 22 -5.86 -5.48 15.59
N PHE A 23 -4.96 -6.36 15.16
CA PHE A 23 -4.48 -7.48 15.96
C PHE A 23 -2.95 -7.54 15.97
N GLU A 24 -2.35 -7.51 17.17
CA GLU A 24 -0.98 -7.94 17.45
C GLU A 24 -0.87 -9.46 17.49
N ASN A 25 -1.54 -10.15 16.57
CA ASN A 25 -1.33 -11.58 16.48
C ASN A 25 -0.02 -11.69 15.70
N GLY A 26 1.08 -12.06 16.36
CA GLY A 26 2.37 -12.39 15.73
C GLY A 26 2.31 -13.56 14.73
N LYS A 27 1.14 -13.79 14.14
CA LYS A 27 0.85 -14.74 13.09
C LYS A 27 1.24 -14.12 11.76
N ASP A 28 1.95 -14.89 10.97
CA ASP A 28 2.30 -14.60 9.58
C ASP A 28 1.08 -14.71 8.63
N VAL A 29 -0.08 -14.20 9.06
CA VAL A 29 -1.35 -14.27 8.35
C VAL A 29 -2.13 -12.97 8.54
N LEU A 30 -2.49 -12.35 7.41
CA LEU A 30 -3.45 -11.27 7.32
C LEU A 30 -4.83 -11.86 7.04
N GLU A 31 -5.81 -11.47 7.86
CA GLU A 31 -7.22 -11.81 7.65
C GLU A 31 -8.03 -10.52 7.48
N VAL A 32 -8.79 -10.46 6.39
CA VAL A 32 -9.67 -9.33 6.05
C VAL A 32 -11.08 -9.92 5.91
N PRO A 33 -12.01 -9.66 6.85
CA PRO A 33 -13.39 -10.06 6.70
C PRO A 33 -13.94 -9.52 5.38
N ASP A 34 -14.76 -10.32 4.69
CA ASP A 34 -15.53 -9.85 3.56
C ASP A 34 -16.62 -8.93 4.13
N GLU A 35 -16.48 -7.62 3.90
CA GLU A 35 -17.45 -6.64 4.40
C GLU A 35 -18.76 -6.75 3.62
N ASP A 36 -19.85 -6.35 4.26
CA ASP A 36 -21.17 -6.42 3.66
C ASP A 36 -21.22 -5.45 2.46
N ARG A 37 -21.73 -5.90 1.31
CA ARG A 37 -21.69 -5.11 0.05
C ARG A 37 -22.50 -3.81 0.11
N ASN A 38 -23.32 -3.64 1.15
CA ASN A 38 -24.11 -2.45 1.43
C ASN A 38 -23.38 -1.43 2.33
N ASP A 39 -22.20 -1.77 2.84
CA ASP A 39 -21.33 -0.82 3.54
C ASP A 39 -20.51 -0.01 2.51
N VAL A 40 -20.24 1.26 2.83
CA VAL A 40 -19.97 2.36 1.87
C VAL A 40 -18.63 2.22 1.12
N ALA A 41 -17.92 1.09 1.24
CA ALA A 41 -16.68 0.85 0.52
C ALA A 41 -16.52 -0.62 0.09
N SER A 42 -17.48 -1.15 -0.68
CA SER A 42 -17.42 -2.52 -1.24
C SER A 42 -16.11 -2.88 -1.96
N TRP A 43 -15.33 -1.89 -2.43
CA TRP A 43 -14.01 -2.10 -3.04
C TRP A 43 -12.88 -2.42 -2.03
N VAL A 44 -13.01 -2.02 -0.77
CA VAL A 44 -11.97 -2.17 0.26
C VAL A 44 -11.63 -3.62 0.53
N SER A 45 -12.65 -4.49 0.53
CA SER A 45 -12.48 -5.92 0.76
C SER A 45 -11.84 -6.61 -0.45
N ASP A 46 -12.06 -6.09 -1.66
CA ASP A 46 -11.56 -6.71 -2.89
C ASP A 46 -10.09 -6.39 -3.16
N LEU A 47 -9.56 -5.25 -2.68
CA LEU A 47 -8.15 -4.85 -2.90
C LEU A 47 -7.15 -5.92 -2.45
N VAL A 48 -7.48 -6.70 -1.42
CA VAL A 48 -6.60 -7.76 -0.92
C VAL A 48 -6.31 -8.85 -1.96
N ALA A 49 -7.26 -9.11 -2.88
CA ALA A 49 -7.12 -10.07 -3.97
C ALA A 49 -6.05 -9.65 -4.98
N TYR A 50 -5.74 -8.35 -5.04
CA TYR A 50 -4.80 -7.75 -5.99
C TYR A 50 -3.39 -7.63 -5.45
N LEU A 51 -3.10 -8.01 -4.20
CA LEU A 51 -1.75 -7.96 -3.63
C LEU A 51 -0.80 -8.94 -4.33
N PRO A 52 0.21 -8.47 -5.09
CA PRO A 52 1.19 -9.33 -5.74
C PRO A 52 2.18 -9.93 -4.72
N PRO A 53 2.69 -11.16 -4.94
CA PRO A 53 3.67 -11.80 -4.04
C PRO A 53 5.00 -11.04 -3.81
N ARG A 54 5.30 -10.03 -4.62
CA ARG A 54 6.58 -9.29 -4.60
C ARG A 54 6.48 -7.92 -3.92
N ASP A 55 5.27 -7.54 -3.53
CA ASP A 55 4.98 -6.22 -2.99
C ASP A 55 5.35 -6.13 -1.51
N VAL A 56 5.24 -4.92 -0.97
CA VAL A 56 5.51 -4.62 0.44
C VAL A 56 4.21 -4.20 1.10
N ILE A 57 3.92 -4.83 2.24
CA ILE A 57 2.81 -4.48 3.10
C ILE A 57 3.37 -3.70 4.28
N PHE A 58 2.90 -2.48 4.46
CA PHE A 58 3.09 -1.70 5.68
C PHE A 58 1.89 -1.90 6.60
N HIS A 59 2.14 -2.07 7.90
CA HIS A 59 1.09 -2.27 8.89
C HIS A 59 0.87 -1.00 9.70
N TYR A 60 -0.33 -0.44 9.59
CA TYR A 60 -0.81 0.62 10.46
C TYR A 60 -1.49 0.01 11.69
N HIS A 61 -1.10 0.45 12.87
CA HIS A 61 -1.65 0.02 14.15
C HIS A 61 -2.57 1.11 14.71
N PRO A 62 -3.89 0.88 14.75
CA PRO A 62 -4.86 1.90 15.17
C PRO A 62 -4.62 2.46 16.56
N THR A 63 -4.27 1.61 17.54
CA THR A 63 -4.08 2.06 18.94
C THR A 63 -2.87 2.96 19.11
N SER A 64 -1.81 2.76 18.34
CA SER A 64 -0.60 3.59 18.42
C SER A 64 -0.61 4.70 17.37
N HIS A 65 -1.68 4.79 16.58
CA HIS A 65 -1.83 5.71 15.46
C HIS A 65 -0.58 5.80 14.58
N ALA A 66 0.02 4.67 14.21
CA ALA A 66 1.30 4.66 13.49
C ALA A 66 1.48 3.48 12.55
N ILE A 67 2.33 3.65 11.53
CA ILE A 67 2.88 2.56 10.73
C ILE A 67 4.06 1.97 11.51
N VAL A 68 3.90 0.73 12.00
CA VAL A 68 4.81 0.14 13.01
C VAL A 68 5.66 -1.01 12.47
N SER A 69 5.27 -1.62 11.36
CA SER A 69 6.00 -2.75 10.80
C SER A 69 5.75 -2.89 9.30
N TRP A 70 6.55 -3.75 8.65
CA TRP A 70 6.34 -4.15 7.28
C TRP A 70 6.54 -5.65 7.11
N ALA A 71 5.98 -6.21 6.04
CA ALA A 71 6.09 -7.61 5.68
C ALA A 71 6.02 -7.79 4.16
N LYS A 72 6.28 -9.02 3.68
CA LYS A 72 6.06 -9.43 2.30
C LYS A 72 4.93 -10.43 2.19
N PRO A 73 4.07 -10.35 1.16
CA PRO A 73 3.11 -11.42 0.88
C PRO A 73 3.82 -12.76 0.62
N ARG A 74 3.18 -13.85 1.06
CA ARG A 74 3.59 -15.23 0.79
C ARG A 74 2.49 -15.93 -0.01
N GLY A 75 2.54 -15.74 -1.32
CA GLY A 75 1.53 -16.26 -2.24
C GLY A 75 0.44 -15.23 -2.52
N ARG A 76 -0.70 -15.71 -3.05
CA ARG A 76 -1.88 -14.88 -3.33
C ARG A 76 -2.84 -14.91 -2.15
N ALA A 77 -3.68 -13.89 -2.04
CA ALA A 77 -4.79 -13.93 -1.10
C ALA A 77 -5.82 -14.99 -1.55
N GLU A 78 -6.40 -15.68 -0.59
CA GLU A 78 -7.41 -16.71 -0.80
C GLU A 78 -8.70 -16.31 -0.09
N ARG A 79 -9.82 -16.37 -0.80
CA ARG A 79 -11.13 -16.22 -0.18
C ARG A 79 -11.49 -17.52 0.54
N ARG A 80 -11.89 -17.39 1.79
CA ARG A 80 -12.30 -18.50 2.67
C ARG A 80 -13.77 -18.31 3.05
N GLU A 81 -14.53 -19.37 2.87
CA GLU A 81 -15.94 -19.42 3.23
C GLU A 81 -16.13 -19.47 4.76
N PRO A 82 -17.32 -19.10 5.27
CA PRO A 82 -17.65 -19.24 6.68
C PRO A 82 -17.40 -20.65 7.19
N GLY A 83 -17.01 -20.76 8.46
CA GLY A 83 -16.82 -22.03 9.12
C GLY A 83 -15.48 -22.70 8.83
N TRP A 84 -14.54 -22.12 8.08
CA TRP A 84 -13.23 -22.73 7.84
C TRP A 84 -12.08 -21.98 8.53
N SER A 85 -11.28 -22.71 9.31
CA SER A 85 -10.06 -22.22 9.96
C SER A 85 -8.85 -22.24 9.01
N LEU A 86 -7.79 -21.51 9.39
CA LEU A 86 -6.49 -21.54 8.70
C LEU A 86 -5.82 -22.93 8.67
N THR A 87 -6.20 -23.82 9.57
CA THR A 87 -5.70 -25.21 9.65
C THR A 87 -6.61 -26.21 8.93
N GLY A 88 -7.68 -25.75 8.29
CA GLY A 88 -8.66 -26.61 7.62
C GLY A 88 -9.67 -27.26 8.58
N MET A 89 -9.74 -26.82 9.83
CA MET A 89 -10.74 -27.28 10.79
C MET A 89 -11.99 -26.40 10.73
N HIS A 90 -13.15 -26.97 11.07
CA HIS A 90 -14.37 -26.20 11.11
C HIS A 90 -14.33 -25.21 12.29
N ASP A 91 -14.32 -23.90 12.01
CA ASP A 91 -14.26 -22.83 13.00
C ASP A 91 -15.64 -22.16 13.11
N ARG A 92 -16.38 -22.54 14.16
CA ARG A 92 -17.73 -22.00 14.43
C ARG A 92 -17.73 -20.50 14.73
N SER A 93 -16.57 -19.89 15.01
CA SER A 93 -16.44 -18.44 15.21
C SER A 93 -16.29 -17.67 13.90
N ALA A 94 -15.92 -18.34 12.79
CA ALA A 94 -15.82 -17.75 11.46
C ALA A 94 -17.20 -17.64 10.80
N ALA A 95 -18.01 -16.68 11.26
CA ALA A 95 -19.40 -16.52 10.81
C ALA A 95 -19.55 -15.89 9.41
N ARG A 96 -18.47 -15.37 8.81
CA ARG A 96 -18.51 -14.64 7.52
C ARG A 96 -17.35 -15.06 6.62
N PRO A 97 -17.50 -14.94 5.28
CA PRO A 97 -16.39 -15.10 4.37
C PRO A 97 -15.27 -14.11 4.71
N ARG A 98 -14.04 -14.47 4.40
CA ARG A 98 -12.87 -13.63 4.65
C ARG A 98 -11.78 -13.89 3.62
N TRP A 99 -10.98 -12.88 3.35
CA TRP A 99 -9.72 -13.04 2.66
C TRP A 99 -8.62 -13.39 3.63
N VAL A 100 -7.78 -14.34 3.23
CA VAL A 100 -6.61 -14.78 3.98
C VAL A 100 -5.38 -14.61 3.10
N LEU A 101 -4.40 -13.88 3.59
CA LEU A 101 -3.09 -13.73 2.95
C LEU A 101 -2.00 -14.10 3.94
N LYS A 102 -1.21 -15.13 3.61
CA LYS A 102 0.01 -15.41 4.38
C LYS A 102 1.02 -14.32 4.10
N VAL A 103 1.73 -13.88 5.14
CA VAL A 103 2.84 -12.93 5.03
C VAL A 103 4.13 -13.61 5.50
N LYS A 104 5.27 -12.95 5.31
CA LYS A 104 6.57 -13.41 5.78
C LYS A 104 7.48 -12.22 6.02
N ASP A 105 8.62 -12.49 6.65
CA ASP A 105 9.70 -11.52 6.88
C ASP A 105 9.20 -10.26 7.61
N ARG A 106 8.23 -10.41 8.52
CA ARG A 106 7.65 -9.29 9.26
C ARG A 106 8.73 -8.65 10.12
N ARG A 107 8.94 -7.34 9.96
CA ARG A 107 9.95 -6.57 10.69
C ARG A 107 9.37 -5.27 11.23
N PRO A 108 9.66 -4.91 12.49
CA PRO A 108 9.26 -3.62 13.04
C PRO A 108 9.98 -2.48 12.32
N LEU A 109 9.32 -1.32 12.27
CA LEU A 109 9.91 -0.05 11.86
C LEU A 109 10.44 0.66 13.10
N ALA A 110 11.66 1.18 13.02
CA ALA A 110 12.28 1.95 14.08
C ALA A 110 12.99 3.17 13.45
N PRO A 111 12.45 4.40 13.60
CA PRO A 111 11.19 4.73 14.29
C PRO A 111 9.95 4.26 13.52
N ALA A 112 8.82 4.15 14.23
CA ALA A 112 7.51 4.03 13.59
C ALA A 112 7.11 5.37 12.95
N VAL A 113 6.27 5.34 11.92
CA VAL A 113 5.73 6.57 11.28
C VAL A 113 4.38 6.89 11.89
N THR A 114 4.30 7.93 12.69
CA THR A 114 3.11 8.33 13.44
C THR A 114 2.10 9.08 12.59
N ALA A 115 0.84 9.09 13.01
CA ALA A 115 -0.21 9.91 12.39
C ALA A 115 0.13 11.41 12.43
N ALA A 116 0.81 11.87 13.49
CA ALA A 116 1.29 13.25 13.59
C ALA A 116 2.36 13.59 12.53
N GLU A 117 3.28 12.66 12.23
CA GLU A 117 4.25 12.84 11.14
C GLU A 117 3.58 12.74 9.76
N ILE A 118 2.55 11.91 9.62
CA ILE A 118 1.77 11.82 8.38
C ILE A 118 1.03 13.13 8.14
N ALA A 119 0.35 13.63 9.16
CA ALA A 119 -0.35 14.90 9.20
C ALA A 119 0.55 16.07 8.78
N SER A 120 1.76 16.15 9.33
CA SER A 120 2.65 17.29 9.11
C SER A 120 3.08 17.46 7.66
N ILE A 121 3.04 16.39 6.86
CA ILE A 121 3.39 16.43 5.43
C ILE A 121 2.18 16.43 4.50
N GLN A 122 0.94 16.26 5.00
CA GLN A 122 -0.23 16.02 4.15
C GLN A 122 -0.47 17.16 3.15
N TRP A 123 -0.30 18.41 3.59
CA TRP A 123 -0.49 19.59 2.73
C TRP A 123 0.53 19.66 1.59
N GLU A 124 1.77 19.25 1.83
CA GLU A 124 2.79 19.16 0.78
C GLU A 124 2.56 17.96 -0.15
N LEU A 125 1.95 16.89 0.39
CA LEU A 125 1.69 15.66 -0.35
C LEU A 125 0.46 15.78 -1.26
N PHE A 126 -0.55 16.56 -0.85
CA PHE A 126 -1.83 16.64 -1.54
C PHE A 126 -1.71 17.04 -3.02
N PRO A 127 -0.94 18.08 -3.42
CA PRO A 127 -0.78 18.40 -4.85
C PRO A 127 -0.19 17.24 -5.66
N ALA A 128 0.74 16.48 -5.08
CA ALA A 128 1.34 15.32 -5.75
C ALA A 128 0.37 14.14 -5.88
N LEU A 129 -0.48 13.91 -4.87
CA LEU A 129 -1.56 12.93 -4.93
C LEU A 129 -2.59 13.31 -6.00
N ARG A 130 -2.98 14.59 -6.08
CA ARG A 130 -3.90 15.07 -7.12
C ARG A 130 -3.31 14.95 -8.52
N ALA A 131 -2.05 15.33 -8.71
CA ALA A 131 -1.38 15.15 -9.99
C ALA A 131 -1.27 13.67 -10.40
N LEU A 132 -1.11 12.76 -9.42
CA LEU A 132 -1.15 11.32 -9.68
C LEU A 132 -2.56 10.87 -10.09
N GLU A 133 -3.59 11.29 -9.37
CA GLU A 133 -5.00 11.02 -9.67
C GLU A 133 -5.40 11.51 -11.06
N ASP A 134 -5.03 12.75 -11.43
CA ASP A 134 -5.28 13.31 -12.77
C ASP A 134 -4.63 12.47 -13.88
N LYS A 135 -3.49 11.85 -13.59
CA LYS A 135 -2.72 11.05 -14.55
C LYS A 135 -3.22 9.63 -14.69
N VAL A 136 -3.61 9.00 -13.58
CA VAL A 136 -3.89 7.55 -13.53
C VAL A 136 -5.37 7.24 -13.32
N GLY A 137 -6.19 8.23 -12.97
CA GLY A 137 -7.60 8.11 -12.64
C GLY A 137 -7.88 7.95 -11.15
N ASP A 138 -9.17 8.02 -10.81
CA ASP A 138 -9.74 7.82 -9.47
C ASP A 138 -10.46 6.44 -9.41
N PRO A 139 -10.41 5.70 -8.28
CA PRO A 139 -9.72 6.01 -7.04
C PRO A 139 -8.25 5.58 -6.97
N LEU A 140 -7.47 6.37 -6.24
CA LEU A 140 -6.11 6.02 -5.83
C LEU A 140 -6.06 5.00 -4.70
N TYR A 141 -7.16 4.83 -3.96
CA TYR A 141 -7.24 4.02 -2.74
C TYR A 141 -6.28 4.48 -1.64
N TYR A 142 -6.00 5.78 -1.57
CA TYR A 142 -5.13 6.38 -0.57
C TYR A 142 -5.72 6.22 0.85
N PRO A 143 -4.92 5.82 1.87
CA PRO A 143 -5.45 5.38 3.15
C PRO A 143 -5.89 6.46 4.13
N PHE A 144 -5.44 7.71 4.00
CA PHE A 144 -5.63 8.72 5.04
C PHE A 144 -6.64 9.77 4.61
N ALA A 145 -7.52 10.15 5.54
CA ALA A 145 -8.32 11.36 5.38
C ALA A 145 -7.36 12.56 5.27
N MET A 146 -7.65 13.46 4.33
CA MET A 146 -6.90 14.71 4.17
C MET A 146 -7.51 15.75 5.11
N GLY A 147 -6.70 16.40 5.94
CA GLY A 147 -7.20 17.39 6.90
C GLY A 147 -6.12 17.99 7.80
N SER A 148 -6.54 18.63 8.88
CA SER A 148 -5.63 19.09 9.92
C SER A 148 -4.94 17.90 10.62
N PRO A 149 -3.82 18.11 11.33
CA PRO A 149 -3.15 17.02 12.05
C PRO A 149 -4.04 16.26 13.02
N ASP A 150 -4.99 16.95 13.65
CA ASP A 150 -5.94 16.37 14.59
C ASP A 150 -7.04 15.53 13.90
N GLU A 151 -7.19 15.71 12.58
CA GLU A 151 -8.16 15.00 11.74
C GLU A 151 -7.50 13.90 10.91
N THR A 152 -6.17 13.73 10.96
CA THR A 152 -5.49 12.68 10.19
C THR A 152 -5.76 11.30 10.79
N HIS A 153 -6.62 10.54 10.13
CA HIS A 153 -6.93 9.15 10.46
C HIS A 153 -7.01 8.29 9.20
N THR A 154 -6.90 6.98 9.37
CA THR A 154 -7.13 6.05 8.26
C THR A 154 -8.61 6.08 7.88
N LEU A 155 -8.91 6.12 6.59
CA LEU A 155 -10.27 5.96 6.06
C LEU A 155 -10.88 4.61 6.51
N PRO A 156 -12.21 4.47 6.50
CA PRO A 156 -12.86 3.20 6.72
C PRO A 156 -12.31 2.14 5.77
N GLY A 157 -11.78 1.07 6.35
CA GLY A 157 -11.29 -0.08 5.61
C GLY A 157 -10.06 -0.75 6.22
N ARG A 158 -9.57 -1.79 5.54
CA ARG A 158 -8.46 -2.62 6.04
C ARG A 158 -7.25 -2.66 5.13
N VAL A 159 -7.44 -2.57 3.82
CA VAL A 159 -6.36 -2.65 2.84
C VAL A 159 -6.48 -1.46 1.91
N PHE A 160 -5.35 -0.78 1.70
CA PHE A 160 -5.27 0.42 0.89
C PHE A 160 -4.05 0.35 -0.02
N LYS A 161 -4.13 1.02 -1.15
CA LYS A 161 -2.94 1.25 -1.96
C LYS A 161 -2.15 2.40 -1.34
N LEU A 162 -0.85 2.23 -1.19
CA LEU A 162 0.03 3.27 -0.67
C LEU A 162 0.92 3.76 -1.81
N PRO A 163 0.67 4.95 -2.39
CA PRO A 163 1.47 5.47 -3.50
C PRO A 163 2.95 5.56 -3.15
N ALA A 164 3.83 5.28 -4.12
CA ALA A 164 5.28 5.37 -3.93
C ALA A 164 5.71 6.75 -3.43
N LEU A 165 5.06 7.81 -3.94
CA LEU A 165 5.30 9.19 -3.52
C LEU A 165 5.06 9.43 -2.03
N PHE A 166 4.21 8.64 -1.36
CA PHE A 166 4.01 8.73 0.09
C PHE A 166 5.19 8.06 0.80
N VAL A 167 5.56 6.86 0.35
CA VAL A 167 6.64 6.04 0.94
C VAL A 167 7.96 6.79 0.92
N GLU A 168 8.23 7.56 -0.13
CA GLU A 168 9.45 8.34 -0.30
C GLU A 168 9.56 9.55 0.65
N ARG A 169 8.46 10.01 1.24
CA ARG A 169 8.48 11.13 2.20
C ARG A 169 8.96 10.73 3.59
N PHE A 170 8.94 9.44 3.91
CA PHE A 170 9.38 8.93 5.20
C PHE A 170 10.67 8.13 5.03
N PRO A 171 11.81 8.61 5.54
CA PRO A 171 13.10 7.93 5.36
C PRO A 171 13.08 6.45 5.75
N VAL A 172 12.36 6.10 6.82
CA VAL A 172 12.26 4.70 7.28
C VAL A 172 11.47 3.81 6.30
N LEU A 173 10.43 4.34 5.64
CA LEU A 173 9.67 3.59 4.63
C LEU A 173 10.44 3.51 3.30
N ALA A 174 11.11 4.60 2.91
CA ALA A 174 11.98 4.64 1.74
C ALA A 174 13.18 3.68 1.85
N ALA A 175 13.70 3.49 3.06
CA ALA A 175 14.73 2.48 3.33
C ALA A 175 14.20 1.06 3.06
N VAL A 176 12.97 0.75 3.49
CA VAL A 176 12.31 -0.53 3.18
C VAL A 176 12.09 -0.69 1.68
N ALA A 177 11.64 0.37 1.00
CA ALA A 177 11.48 0.36 -0.46
C ALA A 177 12.79 0.00 -1.17
N SER A 178 13.90 0.60 -0.73
CA SER A 178 15.24 0.34 -1.27
C SER A 178 15.71 -1.08 -0.97
N GLU A 179 15.59 -1.53 0.28
CA GLU A 179 15.99 -2.88 0.71
C GLU A 179 15.25 -3.97 -0.07
N THR A 180 13.95 -3.76 -0.31
CA THR A 180 13.10 -4.76 -0.94
C THR A 180 13.14 -4.70 -2.47
N ARG A 181 13.71 -3.64 -3.06
CA ARG A 181 13.97 -3.51 -4.50
C ARG A 181 15.26 -4.21 -4.92
N ALA A 182 16.28 -4.22 -4.06
CA ALA A 182 17.55 -4.84 -4.38
C ALA A 182 17.38 -6.36 -4.66
N PRO A 183 17.89 -6.89 -5.78
CA PRO A 183 17.98 -8.34 -5.95
C PRO A 183 18.87 -8.91 -4.84
N LYS A 184 18.51 -10.09 -4.32
CA LYS A 184 19.17 -10.79 -3.20
C LYS A 184 20.69 -10.98 -3.37
N ALA A 185 21.26 -10.72 -4.56
CA ALA A 185 22.69 -10.75 -4.86
C ALA A 185 23.44 -9.42 -4.63
N ALA A 186 22.76 -8.28 -4.41
CA ALA A 186 23.40 -6.96 -4.36
C ALA A 186 23.81 -6.48 -2.96
N ARG A 187 23.79 -7.35 -1.92
CA ARG A 187 24.22 -6.98 -0.56
C ARG A 187 25.73 -6.68 -0.42
N ALA A 188 26.47 -6.66 -1.54
CA ALA A 188 27.91 -6.40 -1.60
C ALA A 188 28.32 -5.15 -2.41
N ALA A 189 27.40 -4.38 -3.01
CA ALA A 189 27.77 -3.22 -3.81
C ALA A 189 26.99 -1.96 -3.42
N ARG A 190 27.76 -0.91 -3.12
CA ARG A 190 27.37 0.38 -2.56
C ARG A 190 26.49 1.25 -3.47
N HIS A 191 25.83 2.21 -2.80
CA HIS A 191 25.43 3.55 -3.23
C HIS A 191 25.48 3.90 -4.72
N ARG A 192 24.30 4.23 -5.25
CA ARG A 192 24.01 5.56 -5.82
C ARG A 192 22.49 5.76 -5.80
N ALA A 193 22.05 6.75 -5.02
CA ALA A 193 20.66 7.20 -5.02
C ALA A 193 20.45 8.05 -6.29
N SER A 194 19.59 7.58 -7.17
CA SER A 194 18.94 8.44 -8.17
C SER A 194 17.59 8.82 -7.59
N SER A 195 17.36 10.12 -7.38
CA SER A 195 16.08 10.63 -6.89
C SER A 195 15.01 10.47 -7.96
N TRP A 196 13.81 10.12 -7.53
CA TRP A 196 12.61 9.98 -8.37
C TRP A 196 12.19 11.29 -9.06
N TRP A 197 12.62 12.45 -8.54
CA TRP A 197 12.43 13.75 -9.18
C TRP A 197 12.94 13.77 -10.63
N THR A 198 14.08 13.15 -10.91
CA THR A 198 14.63 13.11 -12.28
C THR A 198 13.81 12.23 -13.23
N ALA A 199 13.26 11.13 -12.72
CA ALA A 199 12.38 10.25 -13.52
C ALA A 199 10.97 10.83 -13.69
N LEU A 200 10.53 11.66 -12.75
CA LEU A 200 9.28 12.40 -12.85
C LEU A 200 9.43 13.59 -13.82
N ASP A 201 10.54 14.33 -13.76
CA ASP A 201 10.86 15.41 -14.72
C ASP A 201 10.93 14.89 -16.15
N ASP A 202 11.57 13.75 -16.39
CA ASP A 202 11.59 13.07 -17.71
C ASP A 202 10.19 12.65 -18.20
N LEU A 203 9.23 12.47 -17.27
CA LEU A 203 7.82 12.17 -17.55
C LEU A 203 6.93 13.42 -17.60
N LEU A 204 7.41 14.58 -17.13
CA LEU A 204 6.72 15.87 -17.07
C LEU A 204 7.17 16.83 -18.18
N GLU A 205 8.31 16.58 -18.83
CA GLU A 205 8.75 17.32 -20.01
C GLU A 205 7.72 17.17 -21.15
N PRO A 206 7.08 18.25 -21.62
CA PRO A 206 6.24 18.18 -22.81
C PRO A 206 7.14 17.85 -24.00
N ARG A 207 6.91 16.69 -24.64
CA ARG A 207 7.56 16.31 -25.90
C ARG A 207 7.22 17.34 -26.98
N THR A 208 7.93 18.45 -26.99
CA THR A 208 7.82 19.47 -28.02
C THR A 208 8.83 19.20 -29.13
N LYS A 209 8.28 19.03 -30.33
CA LYS A 209 8.90 19.03 -31.66
C LYS A 209 9.72 17.80 -32.09
N ALA A 210 9.06 16.98 -32.90
CA ALA A 210 9.63 16.53 -34.19
C ALA A 210 8.52 16.34 -35.23
N ALA A 211 7.92 17.44 -35.71
CA ALA A 211 7.14 17.46 -36.94
C ALA A 211 7.42 18.76 -37.69
N ARG A 212 8.66 18.88 -38.18
CA ARG A 212 9.04 19.79 -39.28
C ARG A 212 10.30 19.21 -39.93
N ARG A 213 10.11 18.41 -40.99
CA ARG A 213 10.94 18.34 -42.22
C ARG A 213 10.62 17.08 -43.02
N ALA A 214 9.75 17.25 -44.02
CA ALA A 214 9.85 16.70 -45.37
C ALA A 214 8.80 17.52 -46.15
N GLY A 215 9.16 18.44 -47.05
CA GLY A 215 10.22 18.33 -48.03
C GLY A 215 9.67 17.48 -49.16
#